data_AF-A0A832F5L1-F1
#
_entry.id   AF-A0A832F5L1-F1
#
_cell.length_a   1.000
_cell.length_b   1.000
_cell.length_c   1.000
_cell.angle_alpha   90.00
_cell.angle_beta   90.00
_cell.angle_gamma   90.00
#
_symmetry.space_group_name_H-M   'P 1'
#
loop_
_entity.id
_entity.type
_entity.pdbx_description
1 polymer ?
#
loop_
_entity_poly.entity_id
_entity_poly.type
_entity_poly.pdbx_seq_one_letter_code
_entity_poly.pdbx_strand_id
1 'polypeptide(L)'
;MFKSATVLLLIFACAAQGAGFAFAADRSRAASYLVKFKDGQSAGILANLGFDITRRFGFSDTSEFSGIYTFSSTLSLKDLRSDLQDKYEYLQEQGQAKAADLTVSAIPNDPGFTVNPLDIDKQWGLVKAGFDKAWEKTTGSKDVVVAVIDTGIDATHEDLQKINFVKGYNLLTRQEINSNTNSDDNGHGTLIAGVLGATVNNGVGVAGTNWDISIMPLKALDAQGKGEAAAVSEAIVWAADHGASIINLSLGGIGFGHDTVLANAISYAFNKGVIIVSAAGNDVAAVGKSLDIEPVYPICDDNNSNMIIGVAATDQNDLKASFSNFGKNCIDVSAPGKRILSTINYDPLTKHPAPNSYAYASGTSLAVPFVAGQAALLKSLYPLATNTQIRDRIISTADPIDNLNLSQCEGNSCRGMLGSGRINVEKSLQSIIVAPDIHEGDLVKAEDTGAYFRILGGQKRMVSPFVFNQKFLGASFKISNSAALNVFPEGPYEMPLDGTLVKLDSNPTVYYTANGMKFPVTYQVFVQRGLNFKDVNTVSFPEFNSWTTGNLLSPAEGTLVKTARNKTVYWVVDGSLHPITYNFYVERGLNIFPIMVMPDNDIASFSKGEAYIR
;
A
#
# COMPACT_ATOMS: atom_id res chain seq x y z
N MET A 1 30.33 -36.09 58.96
CA MET A 1 31.23 -37.20 58.59
C MET A 1 31.42 -37.13 57.08
N PHE A 2 32.46 -36.44 56.59
CA PHE A 2 33.73 -37.03 56.08
C PHE A 2 33.49 -38.04 54.95
N LYS A 3 34.08 -38.00 53.75
CA LYS A 3 35.33 -37.41 53.22
C LYS A 3 35.30 -37.65 51.68
N SER A 4 35.38 -36.64 50.81
CA SER A 4 36.55 -36.24 49.99
C SER A 4 37.74 -37.22 49.82
N ALA A 5 38.22 -37.37 48.57
CA ALA A 5 39.58 -37.69 48.05
C ALA A 5 39.42 -38.56 46.77
N THR A 6 39.74 -38.17 45.52
CA THR A 6 40.90 -37.52 44.89
C THR A 6 42.20 -38.37 44.87
N VAL A 7 42.80 -38.43 43.67
CA VAL A 7 44.21 -38.73 43.29
C VAL A 7 44.56 -40.25 43.27
N LEU A 8 45.34 -40.88 42.37
CA LEU A 8 46.44 -40.53 41.44
C LEU A 8 46.67 -41.74 40.47
N LEU A 9 46.70 -41.54 39.15
CA LEU A 9 47.84 -41.64 38.21
C LEU A 9 48.76 -42.90 38.24
N LEU A 10 48.87 -43.59 37.09
CA LEU A 10 50.06 -44.31 36.58
C LEU A 10 49.83 -44.54 35.07
N ILE A 11 50.34 -43.68 34.18
CA ILE A 11 51.65 -43.71 33.51
C ILE A 11 51.87 -44.97 32.67
N PHE A 12 51.83 -44.80 31.34
CA PHE A 12 52.84 -45.39 30.45
C PHE A 12 53.31 -44.35 29.44
N ALA A 13 54.62 -44.19 29.40
CA ALA A 13 55.36 -43.26 28.56
C ALA A 13 55.67 -43.89 27.20
N CYS A 14 55.69 -43.05 26.15
CA CYS A 14 56.68 -43.18 25.10
C CYS A 14 57.03 -41.77 24.62
N ALA A 15 58.31 -41.42 24.79
CA ALA A 15 58.90 -40.14 24.42
C ALA A 15 59.70 -40.30 23.14
N ALA A 16 59.60 -39.33 22.23
CA ALA A 16 60.64 -39.02 21.25
C ALA A 16 60.58 -37.52 20.89
N GLN A 17 61.32 -36.75 21.70
CA GLN A 17 62.28 -35.70 21.32
C GLN A 17 61.85 -34.53 20.41
N GLY A 18 61.93 -33.34 20.99
CA GLY A 18 62.07 -32.06 20.28
C GLY A 18 61.84 -30.87 21.20
N ALA A 19 62.92 -30.36 21.81
CA ALA A 19 63.01 -29.20 22.70
C ALA A 19 62.33 -27.93 22.14
N GLY A 20 61.88 -26.93 22.90
CA GLY A 20 62.06 -26.56 24.30
C GLY A 20 61.19 -25.32 24.62
N PHE A 21 61.11 -25.00 25.91
CA PHE A 21 60.27 -23.97 26.52
C PHE A 21 60.41 -22.56 25.91
N ALA A 22 59.28 -21.88 25.72
CA ALA A 22 59.18 -20.43 25.88
C ALA A 22 57.72 -20.04 26.18
N PHE A 23 57.50 -19.34 27.29
CA PHE A 23 56.27 -18.59 27.56
C PHE A 23 56.01 -17.65 26.38
N ALA A 24 54.98 -17.92 25.58
CA ALA A 24 54.54 -16.99 24.55
C ALA A 24 53.79 -15.84 25.24
N ALA A 25 54.45 -14.69 25.26
CA ALA A 25 53.87 -13.40 25.61
C ALA A 25 52.58 -13.15 24.81
N ASP A 26 51.63 -12.54 25.50
CA ASP A 26 50.39 -12.00 24.96
C ASP A 26 50.67 -11.19 23.69
N ARG A 27 50.20 -11.67 22.53
CA ARG A 27 50.27 -10.91 21.29
C ARG A 27 49.21 -9.81 21.36
N SER A 28 49.59 -8.65 21.88
CA SER A 28 48.79 -7.43 21.82
C SER A 28 48.29 -7.21 20.40
N ARG A 29 46.97 -7.33 20.20
CA ARG A 29 46.31 -7.07 18.93
C ARG A 29 46.54 -5.61 18.54
N ALA A 30 47.08 -5.35 17.36
CA ALA A 30 47.22 -3.98 16.87
C ALA A 30 45.83 -3.34 16.74
N ALA A 31 45.62 -2.19 17.38
CA ALA A 31 44.41 -1.38 17.29
C ALA A 31 44.58 -0.32 16.20
N SER A 32 43.48 0.07 15.57
CA SER A 32 43.46 1.15 14.58
C SER A 32 43.09 2.45 15.26
N TYR A 33 43.79 3.53 14.91
CA TYR A 33 43.65 4.85 15.52
C TYR A 33 43.37 5.91 14.46
N LEU A 34 42.62 6.94 14.85
CA LEU A 34 42.35 8.15 14.08
C LEU A 34 43.00 9.34 14.80
N VAL A 35 43.80 10.12 14.06
CA VAL A 35 44.47 11.32 14.59
C VAL A 35 44.26 12.50 13.66
N LYS A 36 43.96 13.66 14.23
CA LYS A 36 44.06 14.96 13.55
C LYS A 36 45.23 15.72 14.14
N PHE A 37 46.17 16.12 13.30
CA PHE A 37 47.32 16.92 13.73
C PHE A 37 46.98 18.41 13.75
N LYS A 38 47.59 19.17 14.67
CA LYS A 38 47.47 20.64 14.69
C LYS A 38 48.16 21.25 13.46
N ASP A 39 47.76 22.46 13.09
CA ASP A 39 48.35 23.20 11.98
C ASP A 39 49.88 23.27 12.07
N GLY A 40 50.56 22.95 10.95
CA GLY A 40 52.03 22.90 10.87
C GLY A 40 52.67 21.57 11.26
N GLN A 41 51.91 20.61 11.79
CA GLN A 41 52.38 19.23 12.05
C GLN A 41 52.00 18.30 10.89
N SER A 42 52.73 17.19 10.70
CA SER A 42 52.51 16.27 9.58
C SER A 42 52.54 14.80 9.99
N ALA A 43 52.02 13.95 9.11
CA ALA A 43 52.04 12.50 9.29
C ALA A 43 53.46 11.90 9.41
N GLY A 44 54.50 12.66 9.04
CA GLY A 44 55.90 12.24 9.22
C GLY A 44 56.27 11.94 10.68
N ILE A 45 55.52 12.47 11.64
CA ILE A 45 55.67 12.15 13.06
C ILE A 45 55.30 10.69 13.35
N LEU A 46 54.24 10.17 12.73
CA LEU A 46 53.83 8.76 12.87
C LEU A 46 54.86 7.82 12.25
N ALA A 47 55.37 8.19 11.08
CA ALA A 47 56.42 7.43 10.41
C ALA A 47 57.72 7.39 11.23
N ASN A 48 58.12 8.49 11.87
CA ASN A 48 59.30 8.55 12.75
C ASN A 48 59.15 7.71 14.04
N LEU A 49 57.92 7.47 14.48
CA LEU A 49 57.59 6.57 15.59
C LEU A 49 57.42 5.11 15.14
N GLY A 50 57.64 4.82 13.86
CA GLY A 50 57.58 3.47 13.30
C GLY A 50 56.16 2.97 13.01
N PHE A 51 55.16 3.86 12.91
CA PHE A 51 53.78 3.48 12.58
C PHE A 51 53.50 3.61 11.08
N ASP A 52 52.85 2.58 10.52
CA ASP A 52 52.37 2.61 9.14
C ASP A 52 51.07 3.41 9.04
N ILE A 53 51.11 4.49 8.23
CA ILE A 53 49.93 5.28 7.90
C ILE A 53 49.10 4.49 6.91
N THR A 54 47.88 4.14 7.31
CA THR A 54 47.00 3.28 6.52
C THR A 54 46.17 4.10 5.51
N ARG A 55 45.72 5.30 5.90
CA ARG A 55 44.90 6.16 5.02
C ARG A 55 44.89 7.62 5.48
N ARG A 56 44.95 8.56 4.54
CA ARG A 56 44.64 9.99 4.72
C ARG A 56 43.17 10.23 4.37
N PHE A 57 42.43 10.94 5.22
CA PHE A 57 41.05 11.37 4.92
C PHE A 57 41.08 12.38 3.76
N GLY A 58 40.32 12.16 2.69
CA GLY A 58 40.63 12.76 1.37
C GLY A 58 39.43 13.08 0.49
N PHE A 59 38.44 13.82 0.99
CA PHE A 59 37.42 14.46 0.16
C PHE A 59 37.18 15.90 0.65
N SER A 60 37.56 16.87 -0.19
CA SER A 60 37.49 18.34 -0.02
C SER A 60 38.67 19.02 0.70
N ASP A 61 39.24 20.05 0.06
CA ASP A 61 40.21 21.00 0.62
C ASP A 61 39.56 21.99 1.61
N THR A 62 38.61 21.51 2.42
CA THR A 62 38.09 22.30 3.54
C THR A 62 39.03 22.14 4.72
N SER A 63 39.31 23.24 5.43
CA SER A 63 40.27 23.27 6.54
C SER A 63 39.94 22.26 7.65
N GLU A 64 38.66 21.96 7.84
CA GLU A 64 38.15 21.13 8.93
C GLU A 64 38.57 19.65 8.85
N PHE A 65 38.67 19.09 7.64
CA PHE A 65 39.03 17.68 7.41
C PHE A 65 40.49 17.48 6.93
N SER A 66 41.25 18.57 6.85
CA SER A 66 42.68 18.53 6.54
C SER A 66 43.50 17.97 7.72
N GLY A 67 44.58 17.23 7.42
CA GLY A 67 45.50 16.73 8.46
C GLY A 67 45.01 15.51 9.28
N ILE A 68 43.96 14.82 8.84
CA ILE A 68 43.42 13.62 9.50
C ILE A 68 44.00 12.34 8.89
N TYR A 69 44.53 11.46 9.75
CA TYR A 69 45.18 10.21 9.38
C TYR A 69 44.64 9.03 10.19
N THR A 70 44.69 7.86 9.58
CA THR A 70 44.49 6.57 10.25
C THR A 70 45.77 5.76 10.23
N PHE A 71 46.09 5.13 11.34
CA PHE A 71 47.27 4.27 11.50
C PHE A 71 46.96 3.13 12.47
N SER A 72 47.74 2.06 12.39
CA SER A 72 47.61 0.92 13.31
C SER A 72 48.80 0.89 14.26
N SER A 73 48.55 0.58 15.53
CA SER A 73 49.60 0.48 16.55
C SER A 73 49.25 -0.58 17.59
N THR A 74 50.27 -1.24 18.13
CA THR A 74 50.14 -2.14 19.28
C THR A 74 50.21 -1.39 20.61
N LEU A 75 50.58 -0.10 20.60
CA LEU A 75 50.57 0.74 21.80
C LEU A 75 49.14 1.07 22.22
N SER A 76 48.94 1.30 23.52
CA SER A 76 47.65 1.76 24.04
C SER A 76 47.40 3.23 23.69
N LEU A 77 46.14 3.67 23.68
CA LEU A 77 45.79 5.08 23.49
C LEU A 77 46.50 5.99 24.49
N LYS A 78 46.74 5.52 25.73
CA LYS A 78 47.44 6.28 26.77
C LYS A 78 48.90 6.52 26.39
N ASP A 79 49.57 5.50 25.88
CA ASP A 79 50.98 5.57 25.49
C ASP A 79 51.15 6.44 24.24
N LEU A 80 50.25 6.30 23.26
CA LEU A 80 50.25 7.15 22.06
C LEU A 80 50.01 8.63 22.40
N ARG A 81 49.18 8.94 23.41
CA ARG A 81 49.02 10.32 23.89
C ARG A 81 50.28 10.85 24.56
N SER A 82 51.05 9.99 25.23
CA SER A 82 52.34 10.35 25.81
C SER A 82 53.40 10.62 24.75
N ASP A 83 53.42 9.83 23.67
CA ASP A 83 54.41 9.96 22.59
C ASP A 83 54.12 11.13 21.64
N LEU A 84 52.84 11.35 21.33
CA LEU A 84 52.40 12.44 20.44
C LEU A 84 52.18 13.77 21.18
N GLN A 85 52.12 13.74 22.51
CA GLN A 85 52.03 14.91 23.40
C GLN A 85 50.95 15.91 22.95
N ASP A 86 51.34 17.14 22.63
CA ASP A 86 50.46 18.26 22.26
C ASP A 86 50.36 18.47 20.73
N LYS A 87 50.91 17.55 19.92
CA LYS A 87 51.01 17.70 18.47
C LYS A 87 49.69 17.40 17.73
N TYR A 88 48.72 16.80 18.41
CA TYR A 88 47.40 16.47 17.85
C TYR A 88 46.30 17.37 18.40
N GLU A 89 45.25 17.56 17.61
CA GLU A 89 43.99 18.18 18.00
C GLU A 89 43.06 17.15 18.65
N TYR A 90 42.97 15.96 18.06
CA TYR A 90 42.38 14.79 18.71
C TYR A 90 43.08 13.49 18.27
N LEU A 91 43.06 12.51 19.19
CA LEU A 91 43.56 11.15 18.98
C LEU A 91 42.60 10.18 19.68
N GLN A 92 42.07 9.24 18.90
CA GLN A 92 41.11 8.25 19.38
C GLN A 92 41.34 6.89 18.72
N GLU A 93 40.99 5.82 19.44
CA GLU A 93 40.88 4.48 18.86
C GLU A 93 39.67 4.41 17.93
N GLN A 94 39.81 3.75 16.79
CA GLN A 94 38.72 3.57 15.84
C GLN A 94 37.80 2.44 16.30
N GLY A 95 36.55 2.80 16.60
CA GLY A 95 35.48 1.81 16.75
C GLY A 95 35.18 1.13 15.41
N GLN A 96 35.11 -0.19 15.40
CA GLN A 96 34.55 -0.95 14.29
C GLN A 96 33.02 -0.90 14.41
N ALA A 97 32.33 -0.26 13.45
CA ALA A 97 30.89 -0.47 13.30
C ALA A 97 30.67 -1.89 12.78
N LYS A 98 30.22 -2.80 13.64
CA LYS A 98 29.63 -4.06 13.19
C LYS A 98 28.18 -3.78 12.85
N ALA A 99 27.76 -4.11 11.63
CA ALA A 99 26.35 -4.38 11.41
C ALA A 99 25.94 -5.44 12.44
N ALA A 100 24.86 -5.20 13.18
CA ALA A 100 24.31 -6.24 14.03
C ALA A 100 23.80 -7.35 13.10
N ASP A 101 24.57 -8.43 12.94
CA ASP A 101 24.03 -9.71 12.51
C ASP A 101 23.19 -10.26 13.66
N LEU A 102 22.00 -9.67 13.84
CA LEU A 102 20.89 -10.27 14.57
C LEU A 102 20.20 -11.23 13.58
N THR A 103 20.86 -12.33 13.22
CA THR A 103 20.12 -13.51 12.79
C THR A 103 19.58 -14.18 14.04
N VAL A 104 18.55 -13.56 14.65
CA VAL A 104 17.58 -14.34 15.41
C VAL A 104 17.02 -15.31 14.39
N SER A 105 17.29 -16.60 14.57
CA SER A 105 16.57 -17.61 13.79
C SER A 105 15.09 -17.36 14.08
N ALA A 106 14.36 -16.84 13.08
CA ALA A 106 12.93 -16.55 13.16
C ALA A 106 12.09 -17.84 13.17
N ILE A 107 12.65 -18.93 13.71
CA ILE A 107 11.99 -20.21 13.87
C ILE A 107 11.32 -20.18 15.24
N PRO A 108 9.98 -20.17 15.30
CA PRO A 108 9.22 -20.28 16.53
C PRO A 108 9.64 -21.48 17.38
N ASN A 109 9.69 -21.31 18.70
CA ASN A 109 9.92 -22.41 19.66
C ASN A 109 8.63 -23.18 20.01
N ASP A 110 7.50 -22.79 19.43
CA ASP A 110 6.18 -23.31 19.73
C ASP A 110 6.04 -24.78 19.26
N PRO A 111 5.58 -25.72 20.10
CA PRO A 111 5.58 -27.16 19.79
C PRO A 111 4.82 -27.53 18.50
N GLY A 112 3.75 -26.81 18.18
CA GLY A 112 2.93 -26.99 16.98
C GLY A 112 3.57 -26.45 15.70
N PHE A 113 4.64 -25.65 15.79
CA PHE A 113 5.35 -25.13 14.63
C PHE A 113 6.26 -26.20 13.98
N THR A 114 6.40 -26.10 12.66
CA THR A 114 7.27 -26.96 11.84
C THR A 114 7.96 -26.13 10.77
N VAL A 115 9.18 -26.51 10.39
CA VAL A 115 9.88 -25.97 9.20
C VAL A 115 9.62 -26.82 7.95
N ASN A 116 8.87 -27.93 8.08
CA ASN A 116 8.55 -28.82 6.98
C ASN A 116 7.14 -28.49 6.42
N PRO A 117 7.02 -27.96 5.20
CA PRO A 117 5.71 -27.60 4.62
C PRO A 117 4.82 -28.80 4.27
N LEU A 118 5.29 -30.05 4.49
CA LEU A 118 4.53 -31.28 4.29
C LEU A 118 4.10 -31.94 5.61
N ASP A 119 4.48 -31.40 6.76
CA ASP A 119 4.16 -31.95 8.08
C ASP A 119 2.75 -31.55 8.53
N ILE A 120 1.76 -32.32 8.08
CA ILE A 120 0.33 -32.08 8.34
C ILE A 120 -0.11 -32.32 9.79
N ASP A 121 0.79 -32.80 10.65
CA ASP A 121 0.57 -32.92 12.10
C ASP A 121 1.13 -31.70 12.86
N LYS A 122 1.49 -30.65 12.12
CA LYS A 122 1.96 -29.36 12.61
C LYS A 122 1.47 -28.24 11.70
N GLN A 123 1.90 -27.00 11.95
CA GLN A 123 1.51 -25.81 11.20
C GLN A 123 2.18 -25.70 9.81
N TRP A 124 2.01 -26.71 8.96
CA TRP A 124 2.53 -26.76 7.59
C TRP A 124 2.17 -25.52 6.75
N GLY A 125 0.96 -24.97 6.98
CA GLY A 125 0.41 -23.86 6.21
C GLY A 125 1.24 -22.57 6.32
N LEU A 126 1.87 -22.32 7.48
CA LEU A 126 2.72 -21.14 7.68
C LEU A 126 3.93 -21.17 6.76
N VAL A 127 4.65 -22.29 6.74
CA VAL A 127 5.83 -22.47 5.88
C VAL A 127 5.44 -22.56 4.42
N LYS A 128 4.35 -23.25 4.09
CA LYS A 128 3.88 -23.38 2.70
C LYS A 128 3.53 -22.01 2.09
N ALA A 129 2.96 -21.11 2.88
CA ALA A 129 2.68 -19.73 2.46
C ALA A 129 3.89 -18.80 2.56
N GLY A 130 4.99 -19.21 3.18
CA GLY A 130 6.25 -18.46 3.28
C GLY A 130 6.31 -17.45 4.43
N PHE A 131 5.57 -17.68 5.53
CA PHE A 131 5.60 -16.82 6.72
C PHE A 131 6.93 -16.90 7.46
N ASP A 132 7.51 -18.09 7.58
CA ASP A 132 8.78 -18.36 8.24
C ASP A 132 9.92 -17.47 7.72
N LYS A 133 9.95 -17.25 6.40
CA LYS A 133 10.91 -16.35 5.76
C LYS A 133 10.48 -14.89 5.76
N ALA A 134 9.17 -14.62 5.73
CA ALA A 134 8.63 -13.27 5.81
C ALA A 134 8.97 -12.60 7.15
N TRP A 135 9.01 -13.38 8.23
CA TRP A 135 9.36 -12.92 9.57
C TRP A 135 10.79 -12.39 9.70
N GLU A 136 11.69 -12.72 8.77
CA GLU A 136 13.02 -12.10 8.70
C GLU A 136 12.96 -10.61 8.31
N LYS A 137 11.83 -10.14 7.74
CA LYS A 137 11.62 -8.74 7.33
C LYS A 137 10.74 -7.96 8.27
N THR A 138 9.66 -8.58 8.73
CA THR A 138 8.75 -8.02 9.72
C THR A 138 8.01 -9.15 10.40
N THR A 139 7.82 -9.04 11.70
CA THR A 139 6.98 -9.94 12.49
C THR A 139 5.59 -9.34 12.77
N GLY A 140 5.30 -8.18 12.18
CA GLY A 140 4.05 -7.44 12.36
C GLY A 140 4.24 -6.18 13.21
N SER A 141 3.13 -5.51 13.50
CA SER A 141 3.08 -4.36 14.42
C SER A 141 1.75 -4.32 15.15
N LYS A 142 1.77 -3.95 16.42
CA LYS A 142 0.56 -3.70 17.22
C LYS A 142 -0.24 -2.49 16.71
N ASP A 143 0.34 -1.63 15.89
CA ASP A 143 -0.39 -0.54 15.24
C ASP A 143 -1.35 -1.04 14.15
N VAL A 144 -1.14 -2.26 13.65
CA VAL A 144 -2.03 -2.88 12.68
C VAL A 144 -3.14 -3.62 13.42
N VAL A 145 -4.36 -3.08 13.31
CA VAL A 145 -5.55 -3.65 13.91
C VAL A 145 -6.29 -4.53 12.89
N VAL A 146 -6.53 -5.79 13.23
CA VAL A 146 -7.36 -6.71 12.45
C VAL A 146 -8.66 -7.00 13.18
N ALA A 147 -9.77 -6.62 12.57
CA ALA A 147 -11.10 -6.97 13.06
C ALA A 147 -11.47 -8.40 12.65
N VAL A 148 -11.80 -9.22 13.64
CA VAL A 148 -12.29 -10.58 13.45
C VAL A 148 -13.79 -10.56 13.70
N ILE A 149 -14.57 -10.57 12.62
CA ILE A 149 -16.04 -10.62 12.68
C ILE A 149 -16.45 -12.09 12.64
N ASP A 150 -16.83 -12.63 13.80
CA ASP A 150 -17.05 -14.05 13.99
C ASP A 150 -17.97 -14.33 15.21
N THR A 151 -17.79 -15.47 15.87
CA THR A 151 -18.50 -15.96 17.05
C THR A 151 -18.00 -15.38 18.38
N GLY A 152 -17.05 -14.45 18.34
CA GLY A 152 -16.32 -13.95 19.52
C GLY A 152 -14.93 -14.55 19.60
N ILE A 153 -14.16 -14.22 20.63
CA ILE A 153 -12.83 -14.78 20.87
C ILE A 153 -12.67 -15.11 22.36
N ASP A 154 -12.08 -16.27 22.66
CA ASP A 154 -11.54 -16.57 23.99
C ASP A 154 -10.16 -15.93 24.18
N ALA A 155 -10.15 -14.65 24.56
CA ALA A 155 -8.90 -13.94 24.85
C ALA A 155 -8.21 -14.41 26.16
N THR A 156 -8.81 -15.36 26.89
CA THR A 156 -8.20 -15.95 28.10
C THR A 156 -7.38 -17.21 27.80
N HIS A 157 -7.44 -17.71 26.56
CA HIS A 157 -6.65 -18.85 26.11
C HIS A 157 -5.15 -18.58 26.34
N GLU A 158 -4.41 -19.58 26.83
CA GLU A 158 -3.02 -19.43 27.25
C GLU A 158 -2.09 -18.86 26.17
N ASP A 159 -2.40 -19.20 24.91
CA ASP A 159 -1.68 -18.80 23.71
C ASP A 159 -2.16 -17.47 23.10
N LEU A 160 -3.30 -16.94 23.57
CA LEU A 160 -3.90 -15.69 23.08
C LEU A 160 -3.81 -14.54 24.11
N GLN A 161 -3.73 -14.83 25.41
CA GLN A 161 -3.79 -13.83 26.48
C GLN A 161 -2.68 -12.75 26.45
N LYS A 162 -1.61 -12.94 25.66
CA LYS A 162 -0.51 -11.96 25.49
C LYS A 162 -0.69 -11.09 24.24
N ILE A 163 -1.67 -11.40 23.40
CA ILE A 163 -2.03 -10.59 22.23
C ILE A 163 -2.64 -9.27 22.69
N ASN A 164 -2.42 -8.20 21.93
CA ASN A 164 -3.10 -6.94 22.17
C ASN A 164 -4.53 -6.98 21.62
N PHE A 165 -5.50 -7.35 22.46
CA PHE A 165 -6.91 -7.19 22.11
C PHE A 165 -7.34 -5.74 22.34
N VAL A 166 -7.66 -5.03 21.26
CA VAL A 166 -8.29 -3.72 21.34
C VAL A 166 -9.77 -3.87 21.72
N LYS A 167 -10.43 -2.75 22.03
CA LYS A 167 -11.87 -2.76 22.35
C LYS A 167 -12.64 -3.45 21.22
N GLY A 168 -13.45 -4.44 21.58
CA GLY A 168 -14.35 -5.13 20.67
C GLY A 168 -15.81 -4.85 20.99
N TYR A 169 -16.70 -5.52 20.25
CA TYR A 169 -18.14 -5.31 20.40
C TYR A 169 -18.93 -6.59 20.08
N ASN A 170 -19.94 -6.87 20.90
CA ASN A 170 -20.89 -7.95 20.69
C ASN A 170 -22.15 -7.35 20.06
N LEU A 171 -22.35 -7.62 18.77
CA LEU A 171 -23.45 -7.08 17.98
C LEU A 171 -24.79 -7.71 18.39
N LEU A 172 -24.78 -8.91 18.97
CA LEU A 172 -25.98 -9.63 19.40
C LEU A 172 -26.55 -9.03 20.70
N THR A 173 -25.68 -8.67 21.64
CA THR A 173 -26.08 -8.12 22.94
C THR A 173 -25.97 -6.59 23.01
N ARG A 174 -25.35 -5.96 22.00
CA ARG A 174 -25.02 -4.52 21.95
C ARG A 174 -24.19 -4.06 23.14
N GLN A 175 -23.14 -4.80 23.43
CA GLN A 175 -22.22 -4.52 24.54
C GLN A 175 -20.77 -4.56 24.08
N GLU A 176 -19.93 -3.74 24.70
CA GLU A 176 -18.49 -3.78 24.47
C GLU A 176 -17.90 -5.10 24.99
N ILE A 177 -16.94 -5.64 24.23
CA ILE A 177 -16.14 -6.78 24.66
C ILE A 177 -14.86 -6.22 25.28
N ASN A 178 -14.69 -6.47 26.58
CA ASN A 178 -13.49 -6.08 27.31
C ASN A 178 -12.29 -6.92 26.87
N SER A 179 -11.10 -6.34 26.93
CA SER A 179 -9.86 -7.07 26.68
C SER A 179 -9.69 -8.23 27.67
N ASN A 180 -9.03 -9.30 27.22
CA ASN A 180 -8.74 -10.49 28.03
C ASN A 180 -9.98 -11.16 28.64
N THR A 181 -11.11 -11.12 27.94
CA THR A 181 -12.33 -11.86 28.32
C THR A 181 -12.64 -12.95 27.31
N ASN A 182 -13.34 -13.99 27.78
CA ASN A 182 -13.90 -14.99 26.87
C ASN A 182 -15.28 -14.53 26.39
N SER A 183 -15.36 -14.20 25.11
CA SER A 183 -16.60 -13.82 24.43
C SER A 183 -17.10 -14.87 23.44
N ASP A 184 -16.38 -15.98 23.30
CA ASP A 184 -16.65 -17.03 22.32
C ASP A 184 -17.36 -18.23 22.97
N ASP A 185 -18.63 -18.41 22.65
CA ASP A 185 -19.48 -19.52 23.09
C ASP A 185 -19.65 -20.60 22.01
N ASN A 186 -18.86 -20.54 20.92
CA ASN A 186 -18.89 -21.50 19.81
C ASN A 186 -17.53 -22.17 19.56
N GLY A 187 -16.46 -21.38 19.58
CA GLY A 187 -15.07 -21.77 19.35
C GLY A 187 -14.51 -21.46 17.96
N HIS A 188 -15.34 -21.04 17.01
CA HIS A 188 -14.87 -20.73 15.66
C HIS A 188 -13.99 -19.48 15.63
N GLY A 189 -14.36 -18.40 16.30
CA GLY A 189 -13.57 -17.17 16.28
C GLY A 189 -12.26 -17.32 17.05
N THR A 190 -12.22 -18.16 18.08
CA THR A 190 -10.98 -18.56 18.77
C THR A 190 -10.03 -19.34 17.84
N LEU A 191 -10.55 -20.22 16.97
CA LEU A 191 -9.73 -20.87 15.93
C LEU A 191 -9.10 -19.84 14.98
N ILE A 192 -9.86 -18.84 14.55
CA ILE A 192 -9.38 -17.80 13.63
C ILE A 192 -8.32 -16.93 14.31
N ALA A 193 -8.54 -16.54 15.57
CA ALA A 193 -7.61 -15.74 16.36
C ALA A 193 -6.25 -16.44 16.53
N GLY A 194 -6.24 -17.76 16.75
CA GLY A 194 -5.00 -18.53 16.86
C GLY A 194 -4.17 -18.54 15.59
N VAL A 195 -4.80 -18.72 14.41
CA VAL A 195 -4.08 -18.64 13.13
C VAL A 195 -3.52 -17.23 12.93
N LEU A 196 -4.28 -16.20 13.27
CA LEU A 196 -3.90 -14.82 13.02
C LEU A 196 -2.76 -14.35 13.95
N GLY A 197 -2.83 -14.65 15.24
CA GLY A 197 -1.98 -13.99 16.24
C GLY A 197 -1.58 -14.80 17.46
N ALA A 198 -1.73 -16.14 17.49
CA ALA A 198 -1.21 -16.94 18.60
C ALA A 198 0.23 -16.54 18.97
N THR A 199 0.52 -16.50 20.27
CA THR A 199 1.68 -15.81 20.78
C THR A 199 2.95 -16.59 20.47
N VAL A 200 3.71 -16.08 19.52
CA VAL A 200 4.93 -16.75 19.06
C VAL A 200 6.03 -16.72 20.12
N ASN A 201 6.82 -17.80 20.18
CA ASN A 201 7.96 -17.99 21.07
C ASN A 201 7.63 -18.08 22.57
N ASN A 202 6.41 -18.51 22.91
CA ASN A 202 6.01 -18.69 24.30
C ASN A 202 6.26 -20.11 24.84
N GLY A 203 6.67 -21.04 23.97
CA GLY A 203 6.98 -22.43 24.29
C GLY A 203 5.75 -23.32 24.47
N VAL A 204 4.55 -22.85 24.10
CA VAL A 204 3.29 -23.60 24.13
C VAL A 204 2.60 -23.55 22.77
N GLY A 205 1.65 -24.44 22.54
CA GLY A 205 0.71 -24.30 21.45
C GLY A 205 1.31 -24.10 20.06
N VAL A 206 0.90 -23.00 19.42
CA VAL A 206 1.05 -22.70 18.01
C VAL A 206 1.57 -21.28 17.79
N ALA A 207 2.15 -21.02 16.62
CA ALA A 207 2.55 -19.68 16.21
C ALA A 207 1.46 -19.00 15.36
N GLY A 208 1.15 -17.74 15.64
CA GLY A 208 0.31 -16.91 14.77
C GLY A 208 1.04 -16.48 13.50
N THR A 209 0.29 -16.11 12.47
CA THR A 209 0.84 -15.51 11.23
C THR A 209 1.61 -14.20 11.49
N ASN A 210 1.23 -13.47 12.54
CA ASN A 210 1.88 -12.26 13.02
C ASN A 210 2.31 -12.45 14.48
N TRP A 211 3.54 -12.09 14.82
CA TRP A 211 4.02 -12.15 16.21
C TRP A 211 3.54 -10.93 17.00
N ASP A 212 3.47 -9.79 16.33
CA ASP A 212 2.95 -8.54 16.86
C ASP A 212 1.76 -8.06 16.03
N ILE A 213 0.58 -8.03 16.63
CA ILE A 213 -0.65 -7.56 16.00
C ILE A 213 -1.65 -7.10 17.07
N SER A 214 -2.59 -6.25 16.66
CA SER A 214 -3.78 -5.96 17.46
C SER A 214 -5.01 -6.65 16.87
N ILE A 215 -5.79 -7.33 17.70
CA ILE A 215 -7.03 -7.99 17.27
C ILE A 215 -8.23 -7.27 17.87
N MET A 216 -9.22 -6.96 17.04
CA MET A 216 -10.50 -6.37 17.41
C MET A 216 -11.59 -7.45 17.34
N PRO A 217 -12.08 -7.99 18.48
CA PRO A 217 -13.11 -9.02 18.48
C PRO A 217 -14.48 -8.42 18.19
N LEU A 218 -15.14 -8.89 17.13
CA LEU A 218 -16.51 -8.49 16.79
C LEU A 218 -17.41 -9.74 16.72
N LYS A 219 -18.23 -9.93 17.74
CA LYS A 219 -19.17 -11.07 17.79
C LYS A 219 -20.43 -10.72 17.01
N ALA A 220 -20.55 -11.28 15.80
CA ALA A 220 -21.71 -11.15 14.93
C ALA A 220 -22.44 -12.49 14.71
N LEU A 221 -21.85 -13.60 15.17
CA LEU A 221 -22.43 -14.95 15.12
C LEU A 221 -22.72 -15.49 16.52
N ASP A 222 -23.83 -16.21 16.67
CA ASP A 222 -24.30 -16.81 17.92
C ASP A 222 -23.55 -18.12 18.27
N ALA A 223 -23.93 -18.75 19.39
CA ALA A 223 -23.34 -20.00 19.86
C ALA A 223 -23.50 -21.18 18.87
N GLN A 224 -24.42 -21.08 17.91
CA GLN A 224 -24.62 -22.07 16.85
C GLN A 224 -23.88 -21.68 15.55
N GLY A 225 -23.12 -20.59 15.55
CA GLY A 225 -22.41 -20.07 14.38
C GLY A 225 -23.33 -19.38 13.37
N LYS A 226 -24.54 -18.97 13.80
CA LYS A 226 -25.51 -18.28 12.94
C LYS A 226 -25.49 -16.79 13.20
N GLY A 227 -25.69 -16.00 12.15
CA GLY A 227 -25.81 -14.55 12.28
C GLY A 227 -26.65 -13.96 11.16
N GLU A 228 -27.10 -12.73 11.38
CA GLU A 228 -27.91 -11.97 10.43
C GLU A 228 -27.01 -11.03 9.61
N ALA A 229 -27.37 -10.81 8.33
CA ALA A 229 -26.65 -9.87 7.46
C ALA A 229 -26.55 -8.47 8.08
N ALA A 230 -27.57 -8.02 8.81
CA ALA A 230 -27.57 -6.75 9.52
C ALA A 230 -26.47 -6.66 10.60
N ALA A 231 -26.31 -7.71 11.43
CA ALA A 231 -25.28 -7.74 12.47
C ALA A 231 -23.87 -7.78 11.87
N VAL A 232 -23.66 -8.54 10.78
CA VAL A 232 -22.40 -8.56 10.05
C VAL A 232 -22.09 -7.20 9.42
N SER A 233 -23.09 -6.56 8.81
CA SER A 233 -22.96 -5.22 8.21
C SER A 233 -22.60 -4.16 9.26
N GLU A 234 -23.28 -4.19 10.41
CA GLU A 234 -22.99 -3.31 11.55
C GLU A 234 -21.57 -3.54 12.08
N ALA A 235 -21.11 -4.80 12.16
CA ALA A 235 -19.74 -5.12 12.56
C ALA A 235 -18.69 -4.57 11.57
N ILE A 236 -18.95 -4.66 10.26
CA ILE A 236 -18.05 -4.10 9.22
C ILE A 236 -17.92 -2.58 9.39
N VAL A 237 -19.03 -1.88 9.57
CA VAL A 237 -19.04 -0.43 9.81
C VAL A 237 -18.32 -0.09 11.12
N TRP A 238 -18.61 -0.83 12.20
CA TRP A 238 -17.96 -0.64 13.50
C TRP A 238 -16.44 -0.79 13.39
N ALA A 239 -15.97 -1.84 12.71
CA ALA A 239 -14.54 -2.06 12.49
C ALA A 239 -13.87 -0.88 11.80
N ALA A 240 -14.47 -0.40 10.70
CA ALA A 240 -13.96 0.73 9.93
C ALA A 240 -13.96 2.04 10.73
N ASP A 241 -14.95 2.24 11.61
CA ASP A 241 -15.06 3.42 12.47
C ASP A 241 -14.10 3.42 13.65
N HIS A 242 -13.70 2.23 14.11
CA HIS A 242 -12.86 2.05 15.29
C HIS A 242 -11.41 1.66 14.95
N GLY A 243 -10.97 1.99 13.73
CA GLY A 243 -9.55 1.96 13.35
C GLY A 243 -9.03 0.59 12.91
N ALA A 244 -9.89 -0.35 12.53
CA ALA A 244 -9.43 -1.58 11.89
C ALA A 244 -8.75 -1.27 10.56
N SER A 245 -7.54 -1.79 10.35
CA SER A 245 -6.84 -1.73 9.06
C SER A 245 -7.26 -2.87 8.14
N ILE A 246 -7.59 -4.03 8.72
CA ILE A 246 -8.04 -5.23 8.00
C ILE A 246 -9.29 -5.78 8.68
N ILE A 247 -10.24 -6.28 7.89
CA ILE A 247 -11.39 -7.05 8.34
C ILE A 247 -11.26 -8.49 7.82
N ASN A 248 -11.28 -9.43 8.75
CA ASN A 248 -11.32 -10.87 8.49
C ASN A 248 -12.77 -11.36 8.57
N LEU A 249 -13.36 -11.70 7.42
CA LEU A 249 -14.68 -12.33 7.29
C LEU A 249 -14.51 -13.83 7.04
N SER A 250 -14.26 -14.58 8.11
CA SER A 250 -14.23 -16.05 8.10
C SER A 250 -15.65 -16.66 8.12
N LEU A 251 -16.61 -15.95 7.52
CA LEU A 251 -18.03 -16.30 7.46
C LEU A 251 -18.54 -16.18 6.02
N GLY A 252 -19.65 -16.87 5.73
CA GLY A 252 -20.29 -16.86 4.42
C GLY A 252 -20.94 -18.20 4.10
N GLY A 253 -21.91 -18.20 3.19
CA GLY A 253 -22.61 -19.40 2.76
C GLY A 253 -24.06 -19.16 2.36
N ILE A 254 -24.71 -20.23 1.90
CA ILE A 254 -26.14 -20.31 1.58
C ILE A 254 -27.00 -19.83 2.76
N GLY A 255 -27.47 -18.58 2.68
CA GLY A 255 -28.28 -17.92 3.72
C GLY A 255 -28.10 -16.40 3.76
N PHE A 256 -26.91 -15.91 3.42
CA PHE A 256 -26.71 -14.49 3.11
C PHE A 256 -27.17 -14.24 1.66
N GLY A 257 -28.16 -13.38 1.47
CA GLY A 257 -28.55 -12.91 0.14
C GLY A 257 -27.66 -11.74 -0.31
N HIS A 258 -27.81 -11.34 -1.58
CA HIS A 258 -27.30 -10.05 -2.06
C HIS A 258 -28.07 -8.91 -1.39
N ASP A 259 -27.67 -8.57 -0.17
CA ASP A 259 -28.30 -7.54 0.64
C ASP A 259 -27.62 -6.19 0.35
N THR A 260 -28.42 -5.20 -0.03
CA THR A 260 -27.91 -3.84 -0.28
C THR A 260 -27.23 -3.26 0.96
N VAL A 261 -27.64 -3.66 2.16
CA VAL A 261 -27.01 -3.20 3.42
C VAL A 261 -25.58 -3.73 3.55
N LEU A 262 -25.37 -5.01 3.25
CA LEU A 262 -24.06 -5.66 3.33
C LEU A 262 -23.10 -5.11 2.28
N ALA A 263 -23.54 -4.98 1.03
CA ALA A 263 -22.78 -4.35 -0.05
C ALA A 263 -22.38 -2.90 0.28
N ASN A 264 -23.29 -2.15 0.89
CA ASN A 264 -23.02 -0.76 1.32
C ASN A 264 -22.01 -0.72 2.47
N ALA A 265 -22.09 -1.63 3.44
CA ALA A 265 -21.12 -1.71 4.54
C ALA A 265 -19.72 -2.07 4.02
N ILE A 266 -19.63 -2.99 3.06
CA ILE A 266 -18.37 -3.35 2.38
C ILE A 266 -17.81 -2.15 1.64
N SER A 267 -18.64 -1.46 0.85
CA SER A 267 -18.23 -0.23 0.15
C SER A 267 -17.76 0.85 1.11
N TYR A 268 -18.44 1.00 2.26
CA TYR A 268 -18.07 1.96 3.30
C TYR A 268 -16.69 1.67 3.89
N ALA A 269 -16.45 0.44 4.33
CA ALA A 269 -15.15 0.04 4.88
C ALA A 269 -14.04 0.16 3.83
N PHE A 270 -14.30 -0.28 2.59
CA PHE A 270 -13.33 -0.16 1.49
C PHE A 270 -12.98 1.31 1.19
N ASN A 271 -13.97 2.21 1.13
CA ASN A 271 -13.74 3.63 0.90
C ASN A 271 -13.00 4.34 2.05
N LYS A 272 -13.03 3.75 3.26
CA LYS A 272 -12.19 4.16 4.39
C LYS A 272 -10.75 3.61 4.34
N GLY A 273 -10.39 2.88 3.29
CA GLY A 273 -9.07 2.30 3.12
C GLY A 273 -8.84 1.01 3.92
N VAL A 274 -9.91 0.38 4.39
CA VAL A 274 -9.84 -0.91 5.09
C VAL A 274 -9.68 -2.04 4.08
N ILE A 275 -8.82 -3.01 4.39
CA ILE A 275 -8.63 -4.22 3.60
C ILE A 275 -9.65 -5.26 4.05
N ILE A 276 -10.45 -5.79 3.12
CA ILE A 276 -11.51 -6.76 3.45
C ILE A 276 -11.11 -8.10 2.88
N VAL A 277 -11.12 -9.16 3.69
CA VAL A 277 -10.75 -10.52 3.29
C VAL A 277 -11.91 -11.46 3.63
N SER A 278 -12.39 -12.24 2.66
CA SER A 278 -13.57 -13.10 2.85
C SER A 278 -13.37 -14.53 2.35
N ALA A 279 -13.98 -15.47 3.06
CA ALA A 279 -13.95 -16.89 2.73
C ALA A 279 -14.81 -17.21 1.50
N ALA A 280 -14.34 -18.13 0.64
CA ALA A 280 -15.11 -18.61 -0.51
C ALA A 280 -16.36 -19.42 -0.14
N GLY A 281 -16.45 -19.88 1.11
CA GLY A 281 -17.55 -20.72 1.57
C GLY A 281 -17.24 -22.21 1.42
N ASN A 282 -17.88 -22.98 2.29
CA ASN A 282 -17.80 -24.44 2.33
C ASN A 282 -19.24 -24.96 2.25
N ASP A 283 -19.79 -25.08 1.05
CA ASP A 283 -21.17 -25.53 0.90
C ASP A 283 -21.40 -26.88 1.59
N VAL A 284 -22.63 -27.14 2.03
CA VAL A 284 -23.04 -28.37 2.72
C VAL A 284 -22.85 -29.65 1.89
N ALA A 285 -22.45 -29.51 0.62
CA ALA A 285 -22.08 -30.61 -0.25
C ALA A 285 -20.66 -31.13 0.07
N ALA A 286 -20.42 -32.42 -0.16
CA ALA A 286 -19.10 -33.02 0.00
C ALA A 286 -18.01 -32.41 -0.93
N VAL A 287 -18.45 -31.66 -1.95
CA VAL A 287 -17.62 -30.97 -2.94
C VAL A 287 -18.14 -29.54 -3.05
N GLY A 288 -17.25 -28.56 -2.88
CA GLY A 288 -17.56 -27.14 -3.04
C GLY A 288 -17.99 -26.81 -4.47
N LYS A 289 -18.75 -25.72 -4.60
CA LYS A 289 -19.46 -25.32 -5.81
C LYS A 289 -18.85 -24.10 -6.50
N SER A 290 -19.27 -23.89 -7.74
CA SER A 290 -18.88 -22.74 -8.54
C SER A 290 -19.66 -21.49 -8.10
N LEU A 291 -18.96 -20.50 -7.56
CA LEU A 291 -19.50 -19.19 -7.20
C LEU A 291 -19.97 -18.39 -8.43
N ASP A 292 -19.50 -18.75 -9.62
CA ASP A 292 -19.97 -18.15 -10.88
C ASP A 292 -21.39 -18.61 -11.23
N ILE A 293 -21.87 -19.70 -10.62
CA ILE A 293 -23.22 -20.26 -10.81
C ILE A 293 -24.08 -20.00 -9.57
N GLU A 294 -23.54 -20.29 -8.39
CA GLU A 294 -24.19 -20.15 -7.08
C GLU A 294 -23.36 -19.19 -6.21
N PRO A 295 -23.50 -17.86 -6.41
CA PRO A 295 -22.72 -16.90 -5.65
C PRO A 295 -23.06 -16.96 -4.16
N VAL A 296 -22.04 -16.78 -3.31
CA VAL A 296 -22.19 -16.70 -1.86
C VAL A 296 -21.70 -15.35 -1.37
N TYR A 297 -22.31 -14.87 -0.28
CA TYR A 297 -22.04 -13.56 0.29
C TYR A 297 -21.45 -13.71 1.70
N PRO A 298 -20.53 -12.83 2.13
CA PRO A 298 -20.16 -11.55 1.53
C PRO A 298 -19.13 -11.59 0.39
N ILE A 299 -18.45 -12.71 0.12
CA ILE A 299 -17.31 -12.75 -0.83
C ILE A 299 -17.64 -12.21 -2.23
N CYS A 300 -18.84 -12.47 -2.75
CA CYS A 300 -19.28 -11.96 -4.06
C CYS A 300 -19.94 -10.57 -4.00
N ASP A 301 -19.91 -9.87 -2.86
CA ASP A 301 -20.56 -8.56 -2.66
C ASP A 301 -19.60 -7.38 -2.89
N ASP A 302 -18.82 -7.45 -3.97
CA ASP A 302 -17.73 -6.52 -4.25
C ASP A 302 -18.10 -5.38 -5.22
N ASN A 303 -19.38 -5.26 -5.58
CA ASN A 303 -19.93 -4.31 -6.56
C ASN A 303 -19.13 -4.21 -7.88
N ASN A 304 -18.56 -5.33 -8.37
CA ASN A 304 -17.67 -5.37 -9.54
C ASN A 304 -16.44 -4.45 -9.44
N SER A 305 -16.04 -4.08 -8.23
CA SER A 305 -14.93 -3.16 -7.96
C SER A 305 -13.75 -3.86 -7.25
N ASN A 306 -13.82 -5.18 -7.08
CA ASN A 306 -12.83 -6.02 -6.39
C ASN A 306 -12.48 -5.46 -5.00
N MET A 307 -13.50 -5.12 -4.21
CA MET A 307 -13.32 -4.51 -2.88
C MET A 307 -12.91 -5.54 -1.81
N ILE A 308 -13.11 -6.82 -2.07
CA ILE A 308 -12.92 -7.92 -1.13
C ILE A 308 -11.86 -8.84 -1.71
N ILE A 309 -10.83 -9.17 -0.93
CA ILE A 309 -9.91 -10.26 -1.28
C ILE A 309 -10.63 -11.58 -0.99
N GLY A 310 -11.10 -12.23 -2.05
CA GLY A 310 -11.76 -13.53 -1.97
C GLY A 310 -10.76 -14.70 -1.87
N VAL A 311 -10.98 -15.60 -0.90
CA VAL A 311 -10.02 -16.64 -0.55
C VAL A 311 -10.58 -18.06 -0.68
N ALA A 312 -10.00 -18.85 -1.60
CA ALA A 312 -10.21 -20.29 -1.68
C ALA A 312 -9.27 -21.07 -0.74
N ALA A 313 -9.67 -22.28 -0.33
CA ALA A 313 -8.85 -23.15 0.52
C ALA A 313 -8.09 -24.20 -0.29
N THR A 314 -6.81 -24.38 0.04
CA THR A 314 -5.95 -25.46 -0.48
C THR A 314 -5.49 -26.42 0.62
N ASP A 315 -5.01 -27.58 0.18
CA ASP A 315 -4.29 -28.53 1.01
C ASP A 315 -2.76 -28.45 0.83
N GLN A 316 -2.04 -29.32 1.52
CA GLN A 316 -0.57 -29.33 1.56
C GLN A 316 0.09 -29.55 0.19
N ASN A 317 -0.65 -30.11 -0.77
CA ASN A 317 -0.20 -30.37 -2.12
C ASN A 317 -0.57 -29.23 -3.10
N ASP A 318 -1.04 -28.08 -2.59
CA ASP A 318 -1.58 -26.98 -3.40
C ASP A 318 -2.82 -27.38 -4.23
N LEU A 319 -3.50 -28.45 -3.84
CA LEU A 319 -4.77 -28.83 -4.43
C LEU A 319 -5.89 -28.07 -3.75
N LYS A 320 -6.88 -27.59 -4.51
CA LYS A 320 -8.13 -27.04 -3.97
C LYS A 320 -8.73 -28.06 -3.02
N ALA A 321 -8.98 -27.67 -1.78
CA ALA A 321 -9.65 -28.53 -0.82
C ALA A 321 -11.03 -28.91 -1.37
N SER A 322 -11.44 -30.17 -1.17
CA SER A 322 -12.68 -30.69 -1.78
C SER A 322 -13.89 -29.82 -1.42
N PHE A 323 -13.97 -29.35 -0.17
CA PHE A 323 -15.04 -28.50 0.35
C PHE A 323 -14.99 -27.05 -0.13
N SER A 324 -13.87 -26.55 -0.66
CA SER A 324 -13.74 -25.14 -1.02
C SER A 324 -14.57 -24.85 -2.26
N ASN A 325 -15.41 -23.81 -2.18
CA ASN A 325 -15.98 -23.20 -3.38
C ASN A 325 -14.88 -22.57 -4.24
N PHE A 326 -15.18 -22.38 -5.53
CA PHE A 326 -14.28 -21.88 -6.56
C PHE A 326 -15.02 -20.95 -7.52
N GLY A 327 -14.32 -20.14 -8.30
CA GLY A 327 -14.97 -19.23 -9.25
C GLY A 327 -14.00 -18.20 -9.81
N LYS A 328 -14.37 -17.59 -10.94
CA LYS A 328 -13.55 -16.58 -11.61
C LYS A 328 -13.79 -15.17 -11.07
N ASN A 329 -15.01 -14.90 -10.62
CA ASN A 329 -15.45 -13.53 -10.37
C ASN A 329 -15.16 -13.07 -8.93
N CYS A 330 -15.28 -13.95 -7.94
CA CYS A 330 -15.20 -13.57 -6.52
C CYS A 330 -13.94 -14.10 -5.81
N ILE A 331 -13.00 -14.74 -6.51
CA ILE A 331 -11.82 -15.35 -5.88
C ILE A 331 -10.55 -14.72 -6.46
N ASP A 332 -9.76 -14.12 -5.59
CA ASP A 332 -8.52 -13.43 -5.96
C ASP A 332 -7.28 -14.28 -5.69
N VAL A 333 -7.31 -15.06 -4.61
CA VAL A 333 -6.19 -15.91 -4.18
C VAL A 333 -6.69 -17.18 -3.49
N SER A 334 -5.76 -18.12 -3.30
CA SER A 334 -5.95 -19.33 -2.51
C SER A 334 -5.00 -19.33 -1.31
N ALA A 335 -5.37 -19.98 -0.21
CA ALA A 335 -4.50 -20.12 0.95
C ALA A 335 -4.71 -21.47 1.67
N PRO A 336 -3.74 -21.92 2.49
CA PRO A 336 -3.88 -23.13 3.30
C PRO A 336 -5.16 -23.14 4.14
N GLY A 337 -6.04 -24.12 3.93
CA GLY A 337 -7.32 -24.19 4.65
C GLY A 337 -7.75 -25.59 5.06
N LYS A 338 -7.00 -26.64 4.70
CA LYS A 338 -7.30 -28.03 5.09
C LYS A 338 -6.35 -28.49 6.19
N ARG A 339 -6.92 -29.02 7.29
CA ARG A 339 -6.18 -29.55 8.44
C ARG A 339 -5.18 -28.51 8.99
N ILE A 340 -5.73 -27.39 9.44
CA ILE A 340 -5.00 -26.28 10.06
C ILE A 340 -5.09 -26.43 11.58
N LEU A 341 -3.93 -26.48 12.24
CA LEU A 341 -3.82 -26.54 13.71
C LEU A 341 -3.96 -25.14 14.30
N SER A 342 -4.87 -24.95 15.25
CA SER A 342 -5.09 -23.67 15.93
C SER A 342 -5.67 -23.84 17.33
N THR A 343 -5.77 -22.73 18.08
CA THR A 343 -6.35 -22.63 19.43
C THR A 343 -7.86 -22.88 19.42
N ILE A 344 -8.38 -23.56 20.43
CA ILE A 344 -9.81 -23.76 20.65
C ILE A 344 -10.17 -23.52 22.11
N ASN A 345 -11.42 -23.12 22.35
CA ASN A 345 -12.06 -23.17 23.66
C ASN A 345 -13.29 -24.10 23.67
N TYR A 346 -13.71 -24.60 22.50
CA TYR A 346 -14.71 -25.65 22.31
C TYR A 346 -14.21 -26.65 21.26
N ASP A 347 -14.43 -27.94 21.49
CA ASP A 347 -14.08 -28.98 20.54
C ASP A 347 -14.92 -28.85 19.25
N PRO A 348 -14.30 -28.74 18.07
CA PRO A 348 -15.04 -28.49 16.81
C PRO A 348 -16.05 -29.59 16.45
N LEU A 349 -15.83 -30.83 16.91
CA LEU A 349 -16.66 -32.00 16.61
C LEU A 349 -17.75 -32.21 17.66
N THR A 350 -17.39 -32.20 18.94
CA THR A 350 -18.31 -32.52 20.04
C THR A 350 -19.05 -31.30 20.58
N LYS A 351 -18.56 -30.09 20.28
CA LYS A 351 -19.06 -28.81 20.82
C LYS A 351 -19.01 -28.71 22.34
N HIS A 352 -18.19 -29.53 23.00
CA HIS A 352 -17.94 -29.40 24.44
C HIS A 352 -16.83 -28.39 24.73
N PRO A 353 -16.90 -27.65 25.86
CA PRO A 353 -15.82 -26.78 26.29
C PRO A 353 -14.49 -27.53 26.40
N ALA A 354 -13.45 -26.95 25.82
CA ALA A 354 -12.09 -27.47 25.75
C ALA A 354 -11.11 -26.32 26.05
N PRO A 355 -10.97 -25.91 27.32
CA PRO A 355 -10.13 -24.76 27.68
C PRO A 355 -8.64 -25.03 27.39
N ASN A 356 -7.91 -24.00 26.95
CA ASN A 356 -6.48 -24.07 26.64
C ASN A 356 -6.10 -25.29 25.77
N SER A 357 -6.88 -25.51 24.71
CA SER A 357 -6.75 -26.70 23.87
C SER A 357 -6.50 -26.30 22.43
N TYR A 358 -6.04 -27.27 21.63
CA TYR A 358 -5.70 -27.06 20.23
C TYR A 358 -6.33 -28.16 19.39
N ALA A 359 -6.78 -27.83 18.18
CA ALA A 359 -7.38 -28.80 17.28
C ALA A 359 -7.05 -28.51 15.82
N TYR A 360 -7.15 -29.56 15.00
CA TYR A 360 -7.12 -29.44 13.55
C TYR A 360 -8.53 -29.13 13.05
N ALA A 361 -8.67 -28.03 12.31
CA ALA A 361 -9.89 -27.67 11.62
C ALA A 361 -9.66 -27.60 10.10
N SER A 362 -10.73 -27.63 9.32
CA SER A 362 -10.67 -27.42 7.87
C SER A 362 -11.80 -26.52 7.43
N GLY A 363 -11.51 -25.56 6.56
CA GLY A 363 -12.49 -24.64 5.99
C GLY A 363 -11.81 -23.49 5.26
N THR A 364 -12.53 -22.88 4.32
CA THR A 364 -12.16 -21.57 3.75
C THR A 364 -12.05 -20.50 4.83
N SER A 365 -12.82 -20.60 5.91
CA SER A 365 -12.69 -19.76 7.10
C SER A 365 -11.29 -19.79 7.73
N LEU A 366 -10.56 -20.91 7.62
CA LEU A 366 -9.18 -21.05 8.12
C LEU A 366 -8.14 -20.57 7.09
N ALA A 367 -8.52 -20.41 5.82
CA ALA A 367 -7.66 -19.85 4.78
C ALA A 367 -7.60 -18.30 4.85
N VAL A 368 -8.72 -17.65 5.17
CA VAL A 368 -8.83 -16.19 5.35
C VAL A 368 -7.79 -15.61 6.31
N PRO A 369 -7.56 -16.14 7.53
CA PRO A 369 -6.60 -15.55 8.47
C PRO A 369 -5.15 -15.62 7.98
N PHE A 370 -4.78 -16.54 7.08
CA PHE A 370 -3.45 -16.48 6.43
C PHE A 370 -3.35 -15.26 5.51
N VAL A 371 -4.39 -14.94 4.75
CA VAL A 371 -4.40 -13.78 3.85
C VAL A 371 -4.50 -12.47 4.64
N ALA A 372 -5.36 -12.41 5.66
CA ALA A 372 -5.44 -11.28 6.59
C ALA A 372 -4.11 -11.09 7.33
N GLY A 373 -3.44 -12.18 7.71
CA GLY A 373 -2.12 -12.15 8.32
C GLY A 373 -1.05 -11.61 7.38
N GLN A 374 -1.05 -12.02 6.11
CA GLN A 374 -0.16 -11.45 5.09
C GLN A 374 -0.42 -9.95 4.88
N ALA A 375 -1.69 -9.54 4.81
CA ALA A 375 -2.07 -8.14 4.69
C ALA A 375 -1.58 -7.31 5.89
N ALA A 376 -1.62 -7.88 7.10
CA ALA A 376 -1.12 -7.24 8.31
C ALA A 376 0.41 -7.05 8.28
N LEU A 377 1.18 -8.07 7.88
CA LEU A 377 2.63 -7.93 7.69
C LEU A 377 2.96 -6.86 6.64
N LEU A 378 2.24 -6.83 5.52
CA LEU A 378 2.40 -5.79 4.50
C LEU A 378 2.07 -4.38 5.04
N LYS A 379 0.97 -4.22 5.79
CA LYS A 379 0.57 -2.94 6.38
C LYS A 379 1.55 -2.48 7.47
N SER A 380 2.20 -3.40 8.17
CA SER A 380 3.25 -3.08 9.15
C SER A 380 4.49 -2.45 8.49
N LEU A 381 4.89 -2.95 7.30
CA LEU A 381 6.03 -2.42 6.55
C LEU A 381 5.67 -1.18 5.72
N TYR A 382 4.43 -1.10 5.24
CA TYR A 382 3.94 -0.03 4.38
C TYR A 382 2.67 0.60 4.98
N PRO A 383 2.77 1.32 6.12
CA PRO A 383 1.61 1.86 6.83
C PRO A 383 0.76 2.82 5.99
N LEU A 384 1.38 3.49 5.01
CA LEU A 384 0.71 4.42 4.09
C LEU A 384 0.14 3.76 2.83
N ALA A 385 0.42 2.47 2.58
CA ALA A 385 -0.14 1.79 1.42
C ALA A 385 -1.67 1.70 1.53
N THR A 386 -2.35 1.97 0.41
CA THR A 386 -3.81 1.84 0.33
C THR A 386 -4.24 0.38 0.38
N ASN A 387 -5.52 0.13 0.68
CA ASN A 387 -6.09 -1.21 0.60
C ASN A 387 -5.95 -1.86 -0.78
N THR A 388 -6.11 -1.08 -1.86
CA THR A 388 -5.91 -1.57 -3.24
C THR A 388 -4.47 -1.97 -3.50
N GLN A 389 -3.49 -1.21 -3.03
CA GLN A 389 -2.08 -1.57 -3.20
C GLN A 389 -1.70 -2.85 -2.45
N ILE A 390 -2.21 -3.02 -1.22
CA ILE A 390 -1.98 -4.26 -0.46
C ILE A 390 -2.68 -5.44 -1.14
N ARG A 391 -3.94 -5.28 -1.56
CA ARG A 391 -4.67 -6.28 -2.36
C ARG A 391 -3.88 -6.69 -3.61
N ASP A 392 -3.52 -5.73 -4.44
CA ASP A 392 -2.85 -5.97 -5.72
C ASP A 392 -1.46 -6.59 -5.50
N ARG A 393 -0.77 -6.23 -4.41
CA ARG A 393 0.48 -6.89 -4.00
C ARG A 393 0.25 -8.37 -3.69
N ILE A 394 -0.75 -8.69 -2.87
CA ILE A 394 -1.07 -10.07 -2.50
C ILE A 394 -1.39 -10.90 -3.74
N ILE A 395 -2.27 -10.38 -4.61
CA ILE A 395 -2.71 -11.04 -5.85
C ILE A 395 -1.52 -11.27 -6.79
N SER A 396 -0.74 -10.22 -7.10
CA SER A 396 0.35 -10.30 -8.09
C SER A 396 1.54 -11.15 -7.64
N THR A 397 1.66 -11.43 -6.34
CA THR A 397 2.78 -12.21 -5.79
C THR A 397 2.43 -13.65 -5.47
N ALA A 398 1.16 -14.04 -5.58
CA ALA A 398 0.73 -15.43 -5.46
C ALA A 398 1.51 -16.38 -6.39
N ASP A 399 1.60 -17.64 -5.97
CA ASP A 399 2.18 -18.74 -6.73
C ASP A 399 1.06 -19.44 -7.51
N PRO A 400 1.14 -19.52 -8.86
CA PRO A 400 0.13 -20.18 -9.66
C PRO A 400 0.01 -21.68 -9.35
N ILE A 401 -1.21 -22.15 -9.09
CA ILE A 401 -1.50 -23.56 -8.76
C ILE A 401 -2.45 -24.24 -9.75
N ASP A 402 -2.85 -23.54 -10.81
CA ASP A 402 -3.80 -24.04 -11.82
C ASP A 402 -3.37 -25.37 -12.44
N ASN A 403 -2.08 -25.53 -12.72
CA ASN A 403 -1.54 -26.75 -13.34
C ASN A 403 -1.59 -27.98 -12.42
N LEU A 404 -1.78 -27.77 -11.12
CA LEU A 404 -1.99 -28.85 -10.15
C LEU A 404 -3.47 -29.21 -10.03
N ASN A 405 -4.37 -28.31 -10.45
CA ASN A 405 -5.81 -28.38 -10.20
C ASN A 405 -6.62 -28.69 -11.47
N LEU A 406 -6.30 -29.80 -12.15
CA LEU A 406 -6.91 -30.16 -13.44
C LEU A 406 -8.24 -30.92 -13.32
N SER A 407 -8.64 -31.38 -12.14
CA SER A 407 -9.87 -32.15 -11.92
C SER A 407 -10.62 -31.79 -10.63
N GLN A 408 -10.16 -30.78 -9.89
CA GLN A 408 -10.64 -30.45 -8.55
C GLN A 408 -11.93 -29.61 -8.55
N CYS A 409 -12.35 -29.08 -9.70
CA CYS A 409 -13.54 -28.24 -9.84
C CYS A 409 -14.68 -29.06 -10.44
N GLU A 410 -15.36 -29.82 -9.56
CA GLU A 410 -16.46 -30.74 -9.92
C GLU A 410 -16.06 -31.77 -10.99
N GLY A 411 -14.84 -32.29 -10.91
CA GLY A 411 -14.28 -33.22 -11.89
C GLY A 411 -13.62 -32.55 -13.10
N ASN A 412 -13.69 -31.21 -13.19
CA ASN A 412 -13.10 -30.41 -14.26
C ASN A 412 -11.88 -29.61 -13.77
N SER A 413 -11.19 -28.97 -14.72
CA SER A 413 -10.07 -28.09 -14.44
C SER A 413 -10.52 -26.81 -13.74
N CYS A 414 -9.77 -26.41 -12.71
CA CYS A 414 -9.95 -25.17 -11.98
C CYS A 414 -9.20 -23.98 -12.60
N ARG A 415 -8.72 -24.08 -13.84
CA ARG A 415 -7.87 -23.04 -14.44
C ARG A 415 -8.58 -21.69 -14.45
N GLY A 416 -7.95 -20.70 -13.81
CA GLY A 416 -8.50 -19.35 -13.62
C GLY A 416 -9.66 -19.24 -12.61
N MET A 417 -9.97 -20.29 -11.85
CA MET A 417 -11.06 -20.34 -10.86
C MET A 417 -10.57 -20.35 -9.40
N LEU A 418 -9.26 -20.22 -9.19
CA LEU A 418 -8.60 -20.23 -7.88
C LEU A 418 -7.83 -18.92 -7.62
N GLY A 419 -8.27 -17.86 -8.29
CA GLY A 419 -7.58 -16.58 -8.32
C GLY A 419 -6.19 -16.67 -8.98
N SER A 420 -5.26 -15.85 -8.53
CA SER A 420 -3.86 -15.88 -8.99
C SER A 420 -3.04 -17.05 -8.43
N GLY A 421 -3.64 -17.86 -7.54
CA GLY A 421 -3.06 -19.06 -6.95
C GLY A 421 -2.79 -18.93 -5.45
N ARG A 422 -1.93 -19.79 -4.90
CA ARG A 422 -1.64 -19.79 -3.45
C ARG A 422 -0.90 -18.50 -3.08
N ILE A 423 -1.30 -17.84 -2.00
CA ILE A 423 -0.52 -16.72 -1.43
C ILE A 423 0.96 -17.09 -1.21
N ASN A 424 1.82 -16.09 -1.39
CA ASN A 424 3.25 -16.17 -1.12
C ASN A 424 3.70 -14.91 -0.35
N VAL A 425 3.80 -15.06 0.96
CA VAL A 425 4.08 -13.96 1.89
C VAL A 425 5.50 -13.45 1.71
N GLU A 426 6.48 -14.35 1.62
CA GLU A 426 7.89 -14.00 1.37
C GLU A 426 8.04 -13.10 0.14
N LYS A 427 7.48 -13.54 -1.00
CA LYS A 427 7.53 -12.82 -2.29
C LYS A 427 6.81 -11.48 -2.22
N SER A 428 5.70 -11.39 -1.47
CA SER A 428 4.98 -10.12 -1.28
C SER A 428 5.80 -9.05 -0.57
N LEU A 429 6.77 -9.45 0.26
CA LEU A 429 7.66 -8.54 1.00
C LEU A 429 9.01 -8.28 0.29
N GLN A 430 9.25 -8.83 -0.90
CA GLN A 430 10.54 -8.70 -1.62
C GLN A 430 10.76 -7.37 -2.33
N SER A 431 9.70 -6.61 -2.60
CA SER A 431 9.82 -5.30 -3.23
C SER A 431 9.01 -4.25 -2.50
N ILE A 432 9.52 -3.01 -2.54
CA ILE A 432 8.92 -1.86 -1.91
C ILE A 432 7.55 -1.61 -2.56
N ILE A 433 6.51 -1.45 -1.73
CA ILE A 433 5.28 -0.79 -2.18
C ILE A 433 5.56 0.70 -2.14
N VAL A 434 5.77 1.30 -3.30
CA VAL A 434 5.77 2.75 -3.42
C VAL A 434 4.32 3.18 -3.31
N ALA A 435 3.88 3.57 -2.11
CA ALA A 435 2.62 4.28 -1.96
C ALA A 435 2.68 5.52 -2.87
N PRO A 436 1.70 5.75 -3.76
CA PRO A 436 1.62 7.04 -4.40
C PRO A 436 1.12 7.96 -3.28
N ASP A 437 2.03 8.72 -2.67
CA ASP A 437 1.64 9.89 -1.87
C ASP A 437 0.83 10.90 -2.72
N ILE A 438 0.74 10.66 -4.02
CA ILE A 438 0.14 11.45 -5.06
C ILE A 438 -1.19 10.82 -5.50
N HIS A 439 -2.30 11.51 -5.29
CA HIS A 439 -3.67 11.10 -5.57
C HIS A 439 -4.30 11.98 -6.66
N GLU A 440 -5.41 11.51 -7.23
CA GLU A 440 -6.24 12.31 -8.14
C GLU A 440 -6.65 13.65 -7.49
N GLY A 441 -6.44 14.75 -8.20
CA GLY A 441 -6.70 16.11 -7.73
C GLY A 441 -5.50 16.81 -7.07
N ASP A 442 -4.45 16.08 -6.68
CA ASP A 442 -3.30 16.66 -6.01
C ASP A 442 -2.54 17.65 -6.89
N LEU A 443 -2.05 18.71 -6.25
CA LEU A 443 -1.00 19.59 -6.76
C LEU A 443 0.34 19.14 -6.17
N VAL A 444 1.30 18.82 -7.02
CA VAL A 444 2.59 18.23 -6.63
C VAL A 444 3.72 19.06 -7.20
N LYS A 445 4.72 19.35 -6.38
CA LYS A 445 5.99 19.94 -6.79
C LYS A 445 7.05 18.85 -6.90
N ALA A 446 7.65 18.71 -8.07
CA ALA A 446 8.80 17.85 -8.28
C ALA A 446 10.02 18.45 -7.55
N GLU A 447 10.61 17.71 -6.62
CA GLU A 447 11.72 18.20 -5.78
C GLU A 447 12.98 18.50 -6.61
N ASP A 448 13.27 17.66 -7.60
CA ASP A 448 14.47 17.71 -8.42
C ASP A 448 14.45 18.79 -9.51
N THR A 449 13.28 19.04 -10.10
CA THR A 449 13.12 20.04 -11.17
C THR A 449 12.47 21.35 -10.72
N GLY A 450 11.78 21.33 -9.57
CA GLY A 450 10.96 22.42 -9.08
C GLY A 450 9.64 22.64 -9.85
N ALA A 451 9.35 21.80 -10.86
CA ALA A 451 8.14 21.90 -11.67
C ALA A 451 6.88 21.50 -10.88
N TYR A 452 5.76 22.15 -11.18
CA TYR A 452 4.46 21.82 -10.60
C TYR A 452 3.64 20.95 -11.55
N PHE A 453 2.97 19.95 -11.01
CA PHE A 453 2.07 19.05 -11.71
C PHE A 453 0.74 18.97 -10.98
N ARG A 454 -0.35 18.88 -11.73
CA ARG A 454 -1.66 18.52 -11.20
C ARG A 454 -2.03 17.12 -11.69
N ILE A 455 -2.52 16.27 -10.80
CA ILE A 455 -2.98 14.93 -11.16
C ILE A 455 -4.45 14.99 -11.50
N LEU A 456 -4.79 14.66 -12.75
CA LEU A 456 -6.17 14.65 -13.22
C LEU A 456 -6.40 13.57 -14.28
N GLY A 457 -7.48 12.81 -14.13
CA GLY A 457 -7.83 11.69 -14.99
C GLY A 457 -6.74 10.62 -15.03
N GLY A 458 -6.01 10.43 -13.91
CA GLY A 458 -4.86 9.52 -13.85
C GLY A 458 -3.63 9.98 -14.65
N GLN A 459 -3.58 11.23 -15.12
CA GLN A 459 -2.44 11.82 -15.82
C GLN A 459 -1.79 12.92 -14.98
N LYS A 460 -0.48 13.12 -15.14
CA LYS A 460 0.20 14.33 -14.64
C LYS A 460 0.10 15.45 -15.68
N ARG A 461 -0.41 16.61 -15.26
CA ARG A 461 -0.54 17.81 -16.09
C ARG A 461 0.42 18.87 -15.60
N MET A 462 1.33 19.33 -16.45
CA MET A 462 2.28 20.38 -16.05
C MET A 462 1.54 21.70 -15.80
N VAL A 463 1.88 22.37 -14.70
CA VAL A 463 1.33 23.67 -14.31
C VAL A 463 2.40 24.73 -14.57
N SER A 464 2.18 25.58 -15.57
CA SER A 464 3.10 26.68 -15.87
C SER A 464 3.06 27.76 -14.77
N PRO A 465 4.11 28.59 -14.63
CA PRO A 465 4.15 29.63 -13.59
C PRO A 465 2.97 30.59 -13.63
N PHE A 466 2.47 30.95 -14.82
CA PHE A 466 1.34 31.87 -14.94
C PHE A 466 0.02 31.20 -14.50
N VAL A 467 -0.21 29.94 -14.88
CA VAL A 467 -1.38 29.16 -14.43
C VAL A 467 -1.32 28.93 -12.92
N PHE A 468 -0.12 28.66 -12.38
CA PHE A 468 0.10 28.53 -10.94
C PHE A 468 -0.33 29.79 -10.20
N ASN A 469 0.17 30.95 -10.63
CA ASN A 469 -0.17 32.23 -10.01
C ASN A 469 -1.67 32.56 -10.13
N GLN A 470 -2.32 32.10 -11.20
CA GLN A 470 -3.74 32.36 -11.41
C GLN A 470 -4.66 31.44 -10.58
N LYS A 471 -4.33 30.14 -10.49
CA LYS A 471 -5.23 29.11 -9.94
C LYS A 471 -4.83 28.61 -8.56
N PHE A 472 -3.55 28.64 -8.24
CA PHE A 472 -2.98 27.90 -7.12
C PHE A 472 -2.15 28.78 -6.19
N LEU A 473 -2.27 30.10 -6.29
CA LEU A 473 -1.60 31.02 -5.39
C LEU A 473 -2.10 30.81 -3.96
N GLY A 474 -1.21 30.38 -3.06
CA GLY A 474 -1.55 30.02 -1.69
C GLY A 474 -2.14 28.62 -1.50
N ALA A 475 -2.24 27.81 -2.56
CA ALA A 475 -2.65 26.42 -2.44
C ALA A 475 -1.54 25.58 -1.78
N SER A 476 -1.94 24.61 -0.95
CA SER A 476 -1.04 23.57 -0.47
C SER A 476 -0.67 22.62 -1.61
N PHE A 477 0.59 22.20 -1.66
CA PHE A 477 1.07 21.21 -2.61
C PHE A 477 1.92 20.15 -1.90
N LYS A 478 1.99 18.96 -2.49
CA LYS A 478 2.86 17.88 -2.03
C LYS A 478 4.24 18.01 -2.68
N ILE A 479 5.27 17.50 -2.01
CA ILE A 479 6.63 17.42 -2.58
C ILE A 479 6.92 15.95 -2.87
N SER A 480 7.39 15.65 -4.08
CA SER A 480 7.75 14.29 -4.49
C SER A 480 8.89 14.31 -5.50
N ASN A 481 9.62 13.21 -5.63
CA ASN A 481 10.63 13.06 -6.69
C ASN A 481 9.98 12.76 -8.05
N SER A 482 10.71 13.03 -9.14
CA SER A 482 10.22 12.79 -10.51
C SER A 482 9.98 11.31 -10.82
N ALA A 483 10.69 10.38 -10.19
CA ALA A 483 10.49 8.95 -10.42
C ALA A 483 9.10 8.49 -9.96
N ALA A 484 8.62 8.97 -8.83
CA ALA A 484 7.27 8.74 -8.32
C ALA A 484 6.20 9.41 -9.19
N LEU A 485 6.51 10.55 -9.84
CA LEU A 485 5.60 11.20 -10.79
C LEU A 485 5.54 10.47 -12.15
N ASN A 486 6.57 9.72 -12.52
CA ASN A 486 6.63 9.01 -13.80
C ASN A 486 5.68 7.80 -13.91
N VAL A 487 5.05 7.40 -12.80
CA VAL A 487 3.97 6.41 -12.83
C VAL A 487 2.69 6.96 -13.48
N PHE A 488 2.51 8.28 -13.49
CA PHE A 488 1.40 8.95 -14.17
C PHE A 488 1.80 9.28 -15.62
N PRO A 489 1.03 8.85 -16.62
CA PRO A 489 1.23 9.28 -18.00
C PRO A 489 1.11 10.80 -18.12
N GLU A 490 1.85 11.39 -19.07
CA GLU A 490 1.74 12.82 -19.36
C GLU A 490 0.38 13.15 -19.97
N GLY A 491 -0.28 14.15 -19.37
CA GLY A 491 -1.49 14.76 -19.89
C GLY A 491 -1.23 16.12 -20.52
N PRO A 492 -2.28 16.79 -21.03
CA PRO A 492 -2.16 18.17 -21.48
C PRO A 492 -1.75 19.09 -20.32
N TYR A 493 -1.14 20.23 -20.63
CA TYR A 493 -0.84 21.23 -19.59
C TYR A 493 -2.12 21.66 -18.88
N GLU A 494 -2.01 22.02 -17.60
CA GLU A 494 -3.16 22.52 -16.85
C GLU A 494 -3.68 23.80 -17.48
N MET A 495 -4.96 23.83 -17.80
CA MET A 495 -5.58 24.99 -18.44
C MET A 495 -5.70 26.16 -17.43
N PRO A 496 -5.47 27.42 -17.84
CA PRO A 496 -5.78 28.60 -17.03
C PRO A 496 -7.28 28.69 -16.70
N LEU A 497 -7.66 29.69 -15.87
CA LEU A 497 -9.08 29.94 -15.58
C LEU A 497 -9.85 30.27 -16.87
N ASP A 498 -11.13 29.92 -16.89
CA ASP A 498 -12.05 30.36 -17.94
C ASP A 498 -12.08 31.91 -18.00
N GLY A 499 -12.05 32.45 -19.21
CA GLY A 499 -11.90 33.89 -19.44
C GLY A 499 -10.49 34.36 -19.73
N THR A 500 -9.47 33.50 -19.61
CA THR A 500 -8.07 33.89 -19.83
C THR A 500 -7.79 34.08 -21.31
N LEU A 501 -7.13 35.19 -21.64
CA LEU A 501 -6.62 35.46 -22.98
C LEU A 501 -5.19 34.96 -23.10
N VAL A 502 -4.93 34.15 -24.14
CA VAL A 502 -3.61 33.59 -24.40
C VAL A 502 -3.21 33.75 -25.87
N LYS A 503 -1.90 33.81 -26.13
CA LYS A 503 -1.34 33.72 -27.48
C LYS A 503 -0.01 32.97 -27.48
N LEU A 504 0.39 32.47 -28.65
CA LEU A 504 1.78 32.06 -28.88
C LEU A 504 2.65 33.29 -29.13
N ASP A 505 3.91 33.24 -28.70
CA ASP A 505 4.85 34.36 -28.90
C ASP A 505 5.03 34.71 -30.39
N SER A 506 5.10 33.67 -31.24
CA SER A 506 5.28 33.78 -32.69
C SER A 506 3.99 34.01 -33.49
N ASN A 507 2.82 34.06 -32.86
CA ASN A 507 1.53 34.19 -33.55
C ASN A 507 0.67 35.32 -32.95
N PRO A 508 0.24 36.32 -33.75
CA PRO A 508 -0.58 37.42 -33.25
C PRO A 508 -2.02 37.02 -32.88
N THR A 509 -2.47 35.82 -33.23
CA THR A 509 -3.84 35.36 -32.96
C THR A 509 -4.04 35.15 -31.45
N VAL A 510 -5.04 35.84 -30.90
CA VAL A 510 -5.44 35.71 -29.50
C VAL A 510 -6.50 34.62 -29.36
N TYR A 511 -6.42 33.85 -28.29
CA TYR A 511 -7.36 32.79 -27.94
C TYR A 511 -7.98 33.09 -26.58
N TYR A 512 -9.26 32.76 -26.43
CA TYR A 512 -10.01 32.82 -25.19
C TYR A 512 -10.17 31.41 -24.62
N THR A 513 -9.86 31.20 -23.35
CA THR A 513 -10.02 29.88 -22.70
C THR A 513 -11.39 29.75 -22.06
N ALA A 514 -12.07 28.64 -22.32
CA ALA A 514 -13.33 28.28 -21.66
C ALA A 514 -13.60 26.78 -21.77
N ASN A 515 -14.25 26.20 -20.77
CA ASN A 515 -14.76 24.82 -20.82
C ASN A 515 -13.69 23.79 -21.24
N GLY A 516 -12.45 23.95 -20.80
CA GLY A 516 -11.37 23.02 -21.15
C GLY A 516 -10.87 23.13 -22.60
N MET A 517 -11.17 24.23 -23.31
CA MET A 517 -10.68 24.51 -24.67
C MET A 517 -10.16 25.94 -24.81
N LYS A 518 -9.40 26.18 -25.89
CA LYS A 518 -9.03 27.51 -26.36
C LYS A 518 -9.76 27.84 -27.66
N PHE A 519 -10.34 29.03 -27.76
CA PHE A 519 -11.12 29.48 -28.92
C PHE A 519 -10.42 30.67 -29.59
N PRO A 520 -10.05 30.58 -30.87
CA PRO A 520 -9.49 31.73 -31.59
C PRO A 520 -10.49 32.89 -31.64
N VAL A 521 -10.00 34.11 -31.39
CA VAL A 521 -10.84 35.32 -31.30
C VAL A 521 -10.56 36.24 -32.49
N THR A 522 -11.59 36.56 -33.28
CA THR A 522 -11.47 37.57 -34.34
C THR A 522 -11.43 38.97 -33.73
N TYR A 523 -10.84 39.94 -34.44
CA TYR A 523 -10.69 41.31 -33.94
C TYR A 523 -12.03 41.96 -33.57
N GLN A 524 -13.07 41.73 -34.36
CA GLN A 524 -14.39 42.31 -34.11
C GLN A 524 -15.00 41.70 -32.84
N VAL A 525 -14.89 40.38 -32.63
CA VAL A 525 -15.35 39.72 -31.40
C VAL A 525 -14.54 40.20 -30.20
N PHE A 526 -13.23 40.39 -30.36
CA PHE A 526 -12.35 40.91 -29.33
C PHE A 526 -12.82 42.26 -28.80
N VAL A 527 -13.07 43.22 -29.70
CA VAL A 527 -13.57 44.56 -29.35
C VAL A 527 -14.99 44.49 -28.78
N GLN A 528 -15.87 43.68 -29.37
CA GLN A 528 -17.28 43.57 -28.96
C GLN A 528 -17.45 43.01 -27.55
N ARG A 529 -16.63 42.03 -27.19
CA ARG A 529 -16.61 41.44 -25.84
C ARG A 529 -15.84 42.29 -24.83
N GLY A 530 -15.31 43.46 -25.22
CA GLY A 530 -14.56 44.36 -24.33
C GLY A 530 -13.23 43.79 -23.86
N LEU A 531 -12.63 42.87 -24.63
CA LEU A 531 -11.36 42.24 -24.29
C LEU A 531 -10.19 43.22 -24.49
N ASN A 532 -9.11 43.04 -23.72
CA ASN A 532 -7.98 43.97 -23.72
C ASN A 532 -6.65 43.25 -23.98
N PHE A 533 -5.83 43.81 -24.88
CA PHE A 533 -4.53 43.23 -25.22
C PHE A 533 -3.55 43.20 -24.05
N LYS A 534 -3.75 44.05 -23.02
CA LYS A 534 -2.96 44.03 -21.79
C LYS A 534 -3.16 42.78 -20.95
N ASP A 535 -4.29 42.09 -21.12
CA ASP A 535 -4.64 40.89 -20.35
C ASP A 535 -4.24 39.60 -21.08
N VAL A 536 -3.59 39.72 -22.25
CA VAL A 536 -3.17 38.58 -23.06
C VAL A 536 -1.86 38.02 -22.53
N ASN A 537 -1.89 36.75 -22.11
CA ASN A 537 -0.72 36.02 -21.65
C ASN A 537 -0.02 35.33 -22.83
N THR A 538 1.30 35.46 -22.92
CA THR A 538 2.09 34.70 -23.89
C THR A 538 2.42 33.33 -23.29
N VAL A 539 2.12 32.25 -24.02
CA VAL A 539 2.34 30.87 -23.59
C VAL A 539 3.33 30.14 -24.51
N SER A 540 3.95 29.08 -23.99
CA SER A 540 4.92 28.27 -24.75
C SER A 540 4.24 27.41 -25.81
N PHE A 541 4.99 27.01 -26.85
CA PHE A 541 4.45 26.14 -27.91
C PHE A 541 3.93 24.78 -27.38
N PRO A 542 4.66 24.04 -26.51
CA PRO A 542 4.16 22.77 -25.97
C PRO A 542 2.87 22.92 -25.16
N GLU A 543 2.81 23.95 -24.30
CA GLU A 543 1.62 24.23 -23.49
C GLU A 543 0.42 24.57 -24.38
N PHE A 544 0.60 25.50 -25.31
CA PHE A 544 -0.46 25.91 -26.24
C PHE A 544 -0.97 24.75 -27.09
N ASN A 545 -0.07 23.92 -27.63
CA ASN A 545 -0.43 22.80 -28.50
C ASN A 545 -1.08 21.63 -27.73
N SER A 546 -0.85 21.54 -26.42
CA SER A 546 -1.46 20.49 -25.60
C SER A 546 -2.97 20.67 -25.38
N TRP A 547 -3.49 21.89 -25.47
CA TRP A 547 -4.93 22.17 -25.27
C TRP A 547 -5.74 21.93 -26.54
N THR A 548 -6.96 21.42 -26.40
CA THR A 548 -7.91 21.33 -27.52
C THR A 548 -8.29 22.72 -28.02
N THR A 549 -8.21 22.94 -29.32
CA THR A 549 -8.64 24.17 -29.98
C THR A 549 -10.09 24.02 -30.45
N GLY A 550 -10.98 24.87 -29.95
CA GLY A 550 -12.35 24.97 -30.42
C GLY A 550 -12.47 25.78 -31.71
N ASN A 551 -13.70 25.96 -32.19
CA ASN A 551 -14.00 26.87 -33.30
C ASN A 551 -13.76 28.34 -32.89
N LEU A 552 -13.99 29.28 -33.81
CA LEU A 552 -13.94 30.70 -33.45
C LEU A 552 -14.86 31.00 -32.24
N LEU A 553 -14.36 31.82 -31.31
CA LEU A 553 -15.18 32.34 -30.22
C LEU A 553 -16.34 33.12 -30.82
N SER A 554 -17.57 32.68 -30.55
CA SER A 554 -18.77 33.35 -31.05
C SER A 554 -18.83 34.81 -30.54
N PRO A 555 -19.53 35.71 -31.24
CA PRO A 555 -19.97 36.96 -30.63
C PRO A 555 -20.76 36.68 -29.33
N ALA A 556 -20.87 37.67 -28.44
CA ALA A 556 -21.66 37.48 -27.22
C ALA A 556 -23.11 37.07 -27.53
N GLU A 557 -23.73 36.31 -26.62
CA GLU A 557 -25.12 35.87 -26.76
C GLU A 557 -26.07 37.05 -27.02
N GLY A 558 -27.03 36.87 -27.94
CA GLY A 558 -27.98 37.90 -28.32
C GLY A 558 -27.47 38.94 -29.31
N THR A 559 -26.20 38.87 -29.73
CA THR A 559 -25.62 39.84 -30.67
C THR A 559 -26.19 39.67 -32.08
N LEU A 560 -26.43 40.80 -32.76
CA LEU A 560 -26.80 40.84 -34.16
C LEU A 560 -25.56 41.05 -35.02
N VAL A 561 -25.35 40.17 -36.00
CA VAL A 561 -24.21 40.25 -36.91
C VAL A 561 -24.63 40.25 -38.37
N LYS A 562 -23.90 40.98 -39.20
CA LYS A 562 -24.04 40.93 -40.66
C LYS A 562 -22.71 41.12 -41.36
N THR A 563 -22.67 40.81 -42.65
CA THR A 563 -21.51 41.17 -43.49
C THR A 563 -21.71 42.55 -44.12
N ALA A 564 -20.64 43.16 -44.62
CA ALA A 564 -20.74 44.44 -45.33
C ALA A 564 -21.46 44.32 -46.69
N ARG A 565 -21.46 43.14 -47.29
CA ARG A 565 -21.98 42.89 -48.65
C ARG A 565 -23.36 42.23 -48.66
N ASN A 566 -23.66 41.37 -47.69
CA ASN A 566 -24.91 40.62 -47.61
C ASN A 566 -25.92 41.32 -46.70
N LYS A 567 -27.21 41.28 -47.09
CA LYS A 567 -28.32 41.83 -46.32
C LYS A 567 -28.81 40.88 -45.21
N THR A 568 -28.41 39.61 -45.22
CA THR A 568 -28.78 38.65 -44.16
C THR A 568 -28.20 39.08 -42.81
N VAL A 569 -29.08 39.31 -41.85
CA VAL A 569 -28.73 39.54 -40.44
C VAL A 569 -28.82 38.19 -39.72
N TYR A 570 -27.86 37.91 -38.86
CA TYR A 570 -27.86 36.75 -37.99
C TYR A 570 -28.02 37.19 -36.53
N TRP A 571 -28.81 36.45 -35.77
CA TRP A 571 -28.91 36.57 -34.33
C TRP A 571 -28.08 35.45 -33.68
N VAL A 572 -27.25 35.79 -32.70
CA VAL A 572 -26.41 34.83 -31.98
C VAL A 572 -27.25 34.20 -30.88
N VAL A 573 -27.52 32.90 -31.01
CA VAL A 573 -28.24 32.10 -30.01
C VAL A 573 -27.48 30.81 -29.76
N ASP A 574 -27.26 30.47 -28.49
CA ASP A 574 -26.48 29.31 -28.05
C ASP A 574 -25.11 29.21 -28.76
N GLY A 575 -24.47 30.36 -28.97
CA GLY A 575 -23.19 30.48 -29.65
C GLY A 575 -23.20 30.22 -31.18
N SER A 576 -24.37 30.00 -31.79
CA SER A 576 -24.54 29.80 -33.23
C SER A 576 -25.17 31.03 -33.91
N LEU A 577 -24.89 31.22 -35.20
CA LEU A 577 -25.47 32.29 -36.00
C LEU A 577 -26.76 31.83 -36.68
N HIS A 578 -27.90 32.35 -36.24
CA HIS A 578 -29.21 32.05 -36.79
C HIS A 578 -29.66 33.17 -37.74
N PRO A 579 -29.86 32.90 -39.05
CA PRO A 579 -30.33 33.93 -39.96
C PRO A 579 -31.77 34.33 -39.59
N ILE A 580 -32.05 35.64 -39.56
CA ILE A 580 -33.37 36.16 -39.19
C ILE A 580 -34.03 36.89 -40.36
N THR A 581 -35.35 36.73 -40.49
CA THR A 581 -36.14 37.49 -41.46
C THR A 581 -36.41 38.91 -40.97
N TYR A 582 -36.75 39.81 -41.88
CA TYR A 582 -37.13 41.19 -41.52
C TYR A 582 -38.34 41.23 -40.57
N ASN A 583 -39.35 40.38 -40.79
CA ASN A 583 -40.53 40.35 -39.93
C ASN A 583 -40.14 39.91 -38.51
N PHE A 584 -39.38 38.82 -38.37
CA PHE A 584 -38.87 38.38 -37.07
C PHE A 584 -38.05 39.46 -36.36
N TYR A 585 -37.16 40.13 -37.12
CA TYR A 585 -36.30 41.20 -36.63
C TYR A 585 -37.09 42.38 -36.04
N VAL A 586 -38.22 42.75 -36.64
CA VAL A 586 -39.09 43.83 -36.16
C VAL A 586 -40.04 43.35 -35.05
N GLU A 587 -40.69 42.19 -35.22
CA GLU A 587 -41.68 41.67 -34.26
C GLU A 587 -41.07 41.36 -32.89
N ARG A 588 -39.80 40.95 -32.85
CA ARG A 588 -39.05 40.71 -31.60
C ARG A 588 -38.36 41.97 -31.07
N GLY A 589 -38.57 43.13 -31.69
CA GLY A 589 -37.95 44.39 -31.30
C GLY A 589 -36.43 44.38 -31.40
N LEU A 590 -35.85 43.54 -32.25
CA LEU A 590 -34.39 43.44 -32.41
C LEU A 590 -33.82 44.65 -33.19
N ASN A 591 -34.68 45.36 -33.92
CA ASN A 591 -34.34 46.48 -34.78
C ASN A 591 -33.81 47.74 -34.09
N ILE A 592 -33.87 47.80 -32.76
CA ILE A 592 -33.31 48.90 -31.97
C ILE A 592 -31.87 48.61 -31.49
N PHE A 593 -31.38 47.38 -31.62
CA PHE A 593 -30.03 47.01 -31.20
C PHE A 593 -29.01 47.24 -32.33
N PRO A 594 -27.76 47.61 -31.98
CA PRO A 594 -26.71 47.79 -32.97
C PRO A 594 -26.35 46.46 -33.66
N ILE A 595 -26.14 46.51 -34.97
CA ILE A 595 -25.66 45.36 -35.75
C ILE A 595 -24.14 45.45 -35.91
N MET A 596 -23.45 44.42 -35.47
CA MET A 596 -22.01 44.25 -35.64
C MET A 596 -21.70 43.80 -37.07
N VAL A 597 -20.80 44.53 -37.76
CA VAL A 597 -20.38 44.19 -39.13
C VAL A 597 -19.08 43.38 -39.08
N MET A 598 -19.07 42.23 -39.74
CA MET A 598 -17.93 41.31 -39.78
C MET A 598 -17.53 40.96 -41.22
N PRO A 599 -16.27 40.55 -41.48
CA PRO A 599 -15.84 40.01 -42.75
C PRO A 599 -16.66 38.78 -43.16
N ASP A 600 -16.87 38.58 -44.47
CA ASP A 600 -17.63 37.43 -44.97
C ASP A 600 -17.00 36.09 -44.56
N ASN A 601 -15.66 36.01 -44.54
CA ASN A 601 -14.92 34.79 -44.16
C ASN A 601 -15.12 34.42 -42.68
N ASP A 602 -15.20 35.43 -41.79
CA ASP A 602 -15.45 35.20 -40.36
C ASP A 602 -16.89 34.70 -40.16
N ILE A 603 -17.87 35.34 -40.82
CA ILE A 603 -19.27 34.89 -40.74
C ILE A 603 -19.44 33.47 -41.29
N ALA A 604 -18.67 33.08 -42.32
CA ALA A 604 -18.70 31.74 -42.89
C ALA A 604 -18.11 30.66 -41.96
N SER A 605 -17.25 31.03 -41.00
CA SER A 605 -16.56 30.08 -40.11
C SER A 605 -17.27 29.85 -38.77
N PHE A 606 -18.31 30.63 -38.45
CA PHE A 606 -19.19 30.34 -37.32
C PHE A 606 -20.26 29.30 -37.66
N SER A 607 -20.58 28.44 -36.69
CA SER A 607 -21.70 27.51 -36.75
C SER A 607 -23.00 28.23 -37.12
N LYS A 608 -23.79 27.62 -38.00
CA LYS A 608 -25.09 28.13 -38.44
C LYS A 608 -26.20 27.30 -37.82
N GLY A 609 -27.16 27.98 -37.21
CA GLY A 609 -28.38 27.37 -36.74
C GLY A 609 -29.53 27.57 -37.72
N GLU A 610 -30.71 27.08 -37.35
CA GLU A 610 -31.93 27.24 -38.14
C GLU A 610 -32.33 28.71 -38.29
N ALA A 611 -33.03 29.02 -39.38
CA ALA A 611 -33.52 30.36 -39.63
C ALA A 611 -34.70 30.71 -38.72
N TYR A 612 -34.67 31.88 -38.10
CA TYR A 612 -35.82 32.41 -37.39
C TYR A 612 -36.70 33.25 -38.31
N ILE A 613 -37.87 32.68 -38.61
CA ILE A 613 -38.79 33.17 -39.64
C ILE A 613 -40.10 33.75 -39.07
N ARG A 614 -40.46 33.46 -37.81
CA ARG A 614 -41.65 33.95 -37.09
C ARG A 614 -41.39 34.01 -35.58
#